data_AF-V5GMW4-F1
#
_entry.id   AF-V5GMW4-F1
#
_cell.length_a   1.000
_cell.length_b   1.000
_cell.length_c   1.000
_cell.angle_alpha   90.00
_cell.angle_beta   90.00
_cell.angle_gamma   90.00
#
_symmetry.space_group_name_H-M   'P 1'
#
loop_
_entity.id
_entity.type
_entity.pdbx_description
1 polymer ?
#
loop_
_entity_poly.entity_id
_entity_poly.type
_entity_poly.pdbx_seq_one_letter_code
_entity_poly.pdbx_strand_id
1 'polypeptide(L)'
;MKLLLIAVVICIYASGFLTSAEVKCEPLYNGGRGGRGGGYVIPKWSFDPRSNHCEQVMVKSVCRGSSNCFNTKEDCEEDCVTVHDGAGLEEAFDSFHKVS
;
A
#
# COMPACT_ATOMS: atom_id res chain seq x y z
N MET A 1 -12.25 -13.96 37.36
CA MET A 1 -10.82 -13.57 37.42
C MET A 1 -10.04 -13.95 36.15
N LYS A 2 -10.26 -15.13 35.55
CA LYS A 2 -9.57 -15.58 34.31
C LYS A 2 -9.89 -14.72 33.07
N LEU A 3 -11.12 -14.21 32.97
CA LEU A 3 -11.54 -13.32 31.87
C LEU A 3 -10.74 -12.01 31.81
N LEU A 4 -10.26 -11.50 32.95
CA LEU A 4 -9.45 -10.28 32.99
C LEU A 4 -8.06 -10.51 32.39
N LEU A 5 -7.48 -11.70 32.61
CA LEU A 5 -6.18 -12.06 32.03
C LEU A 5 -6.28 -12.23 30.52
N ILE A 6 -7.36 -12.83 30.03
CA ILE A 6 -7.61 -13.00 28.59
C ILE A 6 -7.77 -11.63 27.91
N ALA A 7 -8.50 -10.69 28.52
CA ALA A 7 -8.68 -9.34 27.97
C ALA A 7 -7.35 -8.57 27.88
N VAL A 8 -6.50 -8.64 28.91
CA VAL A 8 -5.18 -7.99 28.90
C VAL A 8 -4.28 -8.55 27.81
N VAL A 9 -4.28 -9.87 27.63
CA VAL A 9 -3.52 -10.54 26.58
C VAL A 9 -3.99 -10.11 25.20
N ILE A 10 -5.30 -10.10 24.95
CA ILE A 10 -5.88 -9.62 23.67
C ILE A 10 -5.49 -8.16 23.41
N CYS A 11 -5.51 -7.29 24.42
CA CYS A 11 -5.10 -5.88 24.26
C CYS A 11 -3.64 -5.74 23.85
N ILE A 12 -2.74 -6.52 24.46
CA ILE A 12 -1.30 -6.51 24.13
C ILE A 12 -1.07 -6.99 22.70
N TYR A 13 -1.75 -8.07 22.28
CA TYR A 13 -1.65 -8.58 20.91
C TYR A 13 -2.28 -7.64 19.88
N ALA A 14 -3.43 -7.02 20.17
CA ALA A 14 -4.05 -6.04 19.28
C ALA A 14 -3.18 -4.79 19.10
N SER A 15 -2.49 -4.34 20.16
CA SER A 15 -1.52 -3.25 20.04
C SER A 15 -0.26 -3.62 19.26
N GLY A 16 0.13 -4.90 19.25
CA GLY A 16 1.29 -5.41 18.51
C GLY A 16 0.99 -5.85 17.06
N PHE A 17 -0.28 -6.17 16.75
CA PHE A 17 -0.74 -6.59 15.43
C PHE A 17 -1.14 -5.40 14.54
N LEU A 18 -1.28 -4.21 15.11
CA LEU A 18 -1.48 -2.95 14.39
C LEU A 18 -0.14 -2.32 13.98
N THR A 19 0.89 -3.10 13.73
CA THR A 19 2.06 -2.57 13.01
C THR A 19 1.63 -2.35 11.57
N SER A 20 1.44 -1.06 11.24
CA SER A 20 1.15 -0.56 9.90
C SER A 20 1.81 -1.42 8.85
N ALA A 21 1.03 -1.97 7.91
CA ALA A 21 1.61 -2.47 6.68
C ALA A 21 2.43 -1.31 6.09
N GLU A 22 3.75 -1.47 6.04
CA GLU A 22 4.60 -0.46 5.43
C GLU A 22 4.30 -0.45 3.94
N VAL A 23 3.79 0.68 3.46
CA VAL A 23 3.58 0.85 2.03
C VAL A 23 4.94 1.13 1.40
N LYS A 24 5.41 0.24 0.52
CA LYS A 24 6.69 0.40 -0.17
C LYS A 24 6.76 1.66 -1.04
N CYS A 25 5.64 2.00 -1.69
CA CYS A 25 5.52 3.16 -2.57
C CYS A 25 4.45 4.12 -2.08
N GLU A 26 4.87 5.25 -1.53
CA GLU A 26 3.98 6.35 -1.16
C GLU A 26 4.71 7.69 -1.24
N PRO A 27 3.99 8.80 -1.43
CA PRO A 27 2.55 8.93 -1.68
C PRO A 27 2.17 8.67 -3.16
N LEU A 28 0.87 8.58 -3.45
CA LEU A 28 0.34 8.65 -4.83
C LEU A 28 0.91 9.90 -5.52
N TYR A 29 1.36 9.76 -6.76
CA TYR A 29 1.96 10.86 -7.51
C TYR A 29 1.00 12.06 -7.56
N ASN A 30 1.43 13.19 -7.00
CA ASN A 30 0.67 14.43 -6.92
C ASN A 30 0.74 15.27 -8.21
N GLY A 31 0.92 14.61 -9.36
CA GLY A 31 0.80 15.19 -10.68
C GLY A 31 -0.62 15.61 -10.97
N GLY A 32 -0.79 16.87 -11.39
CA GLY A 32 -2.12 17.45 -11.53
C GLY A 32 -3.05 16.62 -12.41
N ARG A 33 -4.21 16.22 -11.86
CA ARG A 33 -5.41 15.94 -12.67
C ARG A 33 -5.58 17.10 -13.64
N GLY A 34 -5.61 16.82 -14.94
CA GLY A 34 -5.66 17.85 -15.98
C GLY A 34 -6.70 18.92 -15.65
N GLY A 35 -6.22 20.11 -15.28
CA GLY A 35 -7.08 21.26 -15.02
C GLY A 35 -7.56 21.89 -16.33
N ARG A 36 -8.56 22.76 -16.24
CA ARG A 36 -9.17 23.50 -17.38
C ARG A 36 -8.18 24.29 -18.27
N GLY A 37 -6.92 24.43 -17.85
CA GLY A 37 -5.88 25.19 -18.58
C GLY A 37 -5.17 24.44 -19.71
N GLY A 38 -5.48 23.17 -19.97
CA GLY A 38 -5.02 22.47 -21.18
C GLY A 38 -3.50 22.28 -21.31
N GLY A 39 -2.75 22.32 -20.20
CA GLY A 39 -1.31 22.04 -20.23
C GLY A 39 -1.05 20.62 -20.73
N TYR A 40 -0.03 20.45 -21.60
CA TYR A 40 0.37 19.16 -22.12
C TYR A 40 0.73 18.21 -20.97
N VAL A 41 0.03 17.08 -20.91
CA VAL A 41 0.20 16.04 -19.90
C VAL A 41 0.28 14.68 -20.57
N ILE A 42 1.14 13.82 -20.07
CA ILE A 42 1.32 12.46 -20.57
C ILE A 42 0.81 11.48 -19.51
N PRO A 43 0.00 10.47 -19.88
CA PRO A 43 -0.40 9.43 -18.94
C PRO A 43 0.80 8.58 -18.50
N LYS A 44 0.86 8.28 -17.20
CA LYS A 44 1.87 7.43 -16.54
C LYS A 44 1.20 6.59 -15.45
N TRP A 45 1.96 5.74 -14.78
CA TRP A 45 1.49 4.87 -13.71
C TRP A 45 2.06 5.29 -12.37
N SER A 46 1.24 5.22 -11.32
CA SER A 46 1.63 5.51 -9.93
C SER A 46 0.88 4.57 -9.01
N PHE A 47 1.56 4.06 -7.98
CA PHE A 47 0.96 3.20 -7.00
C PHE A 47 0.10 4.01 -6.01
N ASP A 48 -1.18 3.65 -5.85
CA ASP A 48 -2.06 4.21 -4.83
C ASP A 48 -2.15 3.25 -3.64
N PRO A 49 -1.63 3.60 -2.44
CA PRO A 49 -1.76 2.78 -1.25
C PRO A 49 -3.20 2.55 -0.79
N ARG A 50 -4.14 3.41 -1.20
CA ARG A 50 -5.55 3.31 -0.80
C ARG A 50 -6.27 2.20 -1.55
N SER A 51 -6.00 2.08 -2.85
CA SER A 51 -6.52 1.00 -3.66
C SER A 51 -5.59 -0.22 -3.66
N ASN A 52 -4.34 -0.06 -3.25
CA ASN A 52 -3.29 -1.08 -3.31
C ASN A 52 -2.99 -1.55 -4.74
N HIS A 53 -3.10 -0.63 -5.71
CA HIS A 53 -2.91 -0.91 -7.13
C HIS A 53 -2.17 0.25 -7.81
N CYS A 54 -1.59 -0.04 -8.96
CA CYS A 54 -1.06 0.97 -9.86
C CYS A 54 -2.19 1.61 -10.68
N GLU A 55 -2.34 2.93 -10.53
CA GLU A 55 -3.34 3.73 -11.21
C GLU A 55 -2.72 4.71 -12.21
N GLN A 56 -3.52 5.08 -13.22
CA GLN A 56 -3.07 6.00 -14.26
C GLN A 56 -3.13 7.45 -13.78
N VAL A 57 -2.00 8.15 -13.85
CA VAL A 57 -1.84 9.56 -13.47
C VAL A 57 -1.42 10.42 -14.65
N MET A 58 -1.71 11.72 -14.60
CA MET A 58 -1.32 12.68 -15.64
C MET A 58 -0.09 13.47 -15.19
N VAL A 59 0.95 13.49 -16.02
CA VAL A 59 2.26 14.06 -15.66
C VAL A 59 2.62 15.19 -16.62
N LYS A 60 2.98 16.37 -16.09
CA LYS A 60 3.36 17.55 -16.88
C LYS A 60 4.81 17.53 -17.38
N SER A 61 5.68 16.81 -16.69
CA SER A 61 7.12 16.85 -16.97
C SER A 61 7.82 15.53 -16.61
N VAL A 62 8.75 15.58 -15.66
CA VAL A 62 9.71 14.53 -15.34
C VAL A 62 9.03 13.48 -14.45
N CYS A 63 8.96 12.27 -14.98
CA CYS A 63 8.51 11.08 -14.29
C CYS A 63 9.73 10.29 -13.82
N ARG A 64 9.82 10.00 -12.52
CA ARG A 64 10.90 9.19 -11.94
C ARG A 64 10.28 8.11 -11.06
N GLY A 65 10.83 6.90 -11.12
CA GLY A 65 10.41 5.79 -10.25
C GLY A 65 10.53 6.15 -8.76
N SER A 66 11.58 6.89 -8.37
CA SER A 66 11.76 7.40 -7.00
C SER A 66 10.67 8.38 -6.54
N SER A 67 9.83 8.86 -7.46
CA SER A 67 8.68 9.72 -7.18
C SER A 67 7.36 8.99 -7.41
N ASN A 68 7.37 7.66 -7.34
CA ASN A 68 6.20 6.81 -7.58
C ASN A 68 5.56 7.10 -8.95
N CYS A 69 6.39 7.17 -9.99
CA CYS A 69 5.97 7.46 -11.36
C CYS A 69 6.69 6.56 -12.36
N PHE A 70 5.92 5.78 -13.10
CA PHE A 70 6.39 4.70 -13.97
C PHE A 70 5.83 4.83 -15.40
N ASN A 71 6.55 4.24 -16.36
CA ASN A 71 6.17 4.30 -17.77
C ASN A 71 5.13 3.24 -18.13
N THR A 72 5.24 2.05 -17.55
CA THR A 72 4.33 0.92 -17.76
C THR A 72 3.63 0.57 -16.45
N LYS A 73 2.55 -0.21 -16.56
CA LYS A 73 1.84 -0.71 -15.38
C LYS A 73 2.69 -1.75 -14.66
N GLU A 74 3.34 -2.60 -15.46
CA GLU A 74 4.18 -3.70 -15.03
C GLU A 74 5.37 -3.20 -14.21
N ASP A 75 6.08 -2.15 -14.65
CA ASP A 75 7.19 -1.54 -13.89
C ASP A 75 6.71 -1.06 -12.51
N CYS A 76 5.51 -0.46 -12.45
CA CYS A 76 4.91 0.01 -11.20
C CYS A 76 4.54 -1.16 -10.28
N GLU A 77 3.93 -2.20 -10.83
CA GLU A 77 3.54 -3.39 -10.05
C GLU A 77 4.78 -4.13 -9.55
N GLU A 78 5.80 -4.35 -10.38
CA GLU A 78 7.06 -4.99 -9.97
C GLU A 78 7.78 -4.19 -8.87
N ASP A 79 7.82 -2.86 -8.99
CA ASP A 79 8.51 -2.02 -8.01
C ASP A 79 7.72 -1.82 -6.72
N CYS A 80 6.39 -1.75 -6.77
CA CYS A 80 5.56 -1.33 -5.65
C CYS A 80 4.63 -2.42 -5.09
N VAL A 81 4.12 -3.31 -5.94
CA VAL A 81 3.31 -4.45 -5.54
C VAL A 81 4.25 -5.61 -5.25
N THR A 82 4.80 -5.65 -4.04
CA THR A 82 5.35 -6.91 -3.54
C THR A 82 4.21 -7.92 -3.56
N VAL A 83 4.47 -9.12 -4.09
CA VAL A 83 3.57 -10.28 -4.08
C VAL A 83 3.37 -10.74 -2.62
N HIS A 84 2.72 -9.91 -1.83
CA HIS A 84 2.18 -10.21 -0.52
C HIS A 84 0.66 -10.34 -0.66
N ASP A 85 0.24 -11.05 -1.70
CA ASP A 85 -1.01 -11.81 -1.66
C ASP A 85 -0.86 -12.89 -0.57
N GLY A 86 -1.03 -12.53 0.71
CA GLY A 86 -1.14 -13.52 1.79
C GLY A 86 -0.69 -13.11 3.20
N ALA A 87 0.19 -12.14 3.36
CA ALA A 87 0.89 -11.96 4.65
C ALA A 87 0.05 -11.31 5.78
N GLY A 88 -1.11 -10.72 5.50
CA GLY A 88 -2.00 -10.21 6.55
C GLY A 88 -2.97 -11.26 7.13
N LEU A 89 -3.31 -12.28 6.34
CA LEU A 89 -4.33 -13.28 6.69
C LEU A 89 -3.71 -14.65 7.02
N GLU A 90 -2.61 -15.05 6.38
CA GLU A 90 -1.91 -16.29 6.75
C GLU A 90 -1.13 -16.17 8.06
N GLU A 91 -0.54 -15.01 8.35
CA GLU A 91 0.11 -14.79 9.66
C GLU A 91 -0.92 -14.74 10.80
N ALA A 92 -2.12 -14.21 10.52
CA ALA A 92 -3.24 -14.24 11.47
C ALA A 92 -3.73 -15.68 11.72
N PHE A 93 -3.80 -16.51 10.67
CA PHE A 93 -4.31 -17.88 10.76
C PHE A 93 -3.27 -18.85 11.37
N ASP A 94 -1.99 -18.74 11.01
CA ASP A 94 -0.90 -19.57 11.57
C ASP A 94 -0.64 -19.25 13.05
N SER A 95 -0.79 -17.98 13.44
CA SER A 95 -0.74 -17.57 14.85
C SER A 95 -1.95 -18.07 15.64
N PHE A 96 -3.15 -18.06 15.05
CA PHE A 96 -4.35 -18.65 15.67
C PHE A 96 -4.24 -20.17 15.82
N HIS A 97 -3.63 -20.87 14.86
CA HIS A 97 -3.45 -22.32 14.86
C HIS A 97 -2.37 -22.81 15.83
N LYS A 98 -1.39 -21.96 16.17
CA LYS A 98 -0.37 -22.23 17.21
C LYS A 98 -0.86 -21.99 18.64
N VAL A 99 -1.98 -21.28 18.81
CA VAL A 99 -2.58 -20.96 20.12
C VAL A 99 -3.77 -21.87 20.47
N SER A 100 -4.23 -22.70 19.51
CA SER A 100 -5.17 -23.82 19.76
C SER A 100 -4.44 -25.10 20.15
#